data_AF-A0A445DCA8-F1
#
_entry.id   AF-A0A445DCA8-F1
#
_cell.length_a   1.000
_cell.length_b   1.000
_cell.length_c   1.000
_cell.angle_alpha   90.00
_cell.angle_beta   90.00
_cell.angle_gamma   90.00
#
_symmetry.space_group_name_H-M   'P 1'
#
loop_
_entity.id
_entity.type
_entity.pdbx_description
1 polymer ?
#
loop_
_entity_poly.entity_id
_entity_poly.type
_entity_poly.pdbx_seq_one_letter_code
_entity_poly.pdbx_strand_id
1 'polypeptide(L)'
;MVIPIGIRKNWFKYFQYEEGKDTPSDIRNILLIIFTLVAAVTFQAGINPPGGVWQDGEKAGRAIYASQKKAYYVFLIFNTLAFSNSILVILSLTHKFPFNFEIWVATISMAVTYGSSVFAVTPGNSVRFRYVLITAAGPFVLRISASIFGLLLRKYAPHHNN
;
A
#
# COMPACT_ATOMS: atom_id res chain seq x y z
N MET A 1 -8.40 7.43 37.74
CA MET A 1 -8.67 8.31 36.59
C MET A 1 -10.12 8.11 36.19
N VAL A 2 -11.01 9.01 36.59
CA VAL A 2 -12.46 8.89 36.33
C VAL A 2 -12.75 9.55 34.98
N ILE A 3 -13.20 8.77 34.00
CA ILE A 3 -13.61 9.30 32.70
C ILE A 3 -15.01 9.92 32.87
N PRO A 4 -15.22 11.21 32.54
CA PRO A 4 -16.53 11.83 32.64
C PRO A 4 -17.53 11.16 31.68
N ILE A 5 -18.72 10.86 32.20
CA ILE A 5 -19.78 10.04 31.57
C ILE A 5 -20.43 10.71 30.32
N GLY A 6 -20.00 11.94 29.95
CA GLY A 6 -20.48 12.66 28.76
C GLY A 6 -19.80 12.31 27.43
N ILE A 7 -18.68 11.58 27.43
CA ILE A 7 -17.83 11.38 26.22
C ILE A 7 -18.38 10.33 25.24
N ARG A 8 -19.38 9.53 25.64
CA ARG A 8 -19.83 8.38 24.83
C ARG A 8 -20.53 8.76 23.52
N LYS A 9 -21.00 9.99 23.34
CA LYS A 9 -22.01 10.25 22.32
C LYS A 9 -21.53 10.53 20.89
N ASN A 10 -20.24 10.70 20.58
CA ASN A 10 -19.74 10.67 19.18
C ASN A 10 -18.20 10.60 19.07
N TRP A 11 -17.58 9.47 19.41
CA TRP A 11 -16.12 9.31 19.30
C TRP A 11 -15.60 9.53 17.87
N PHE A 12 -16.38 9.15 16.85
CA PHE A 12 -16.04 9.40 15.45
C PHE A 12 -15.96 10.89 15.10
N LYS A 13 -16.83 11.74 15.67
CA LYS A 13 -16.77 13.19 15.41
C LYS A 13 -15.53 13.84 16.02
N TYR A 14 -15.01 13.27 17.11
CA TYR A 14 -13.82 13.79 17.77
C TYR A 14 -12.54 13.63 16.94
N PHE A 15 -12.46 12.58 16.11
CA PHE A 15 -11.32 12.32 15.23
C PHE A 15 -11.58 12.63 13.76
N GLN A 16 -12.67 13.35 13.46
CA GLN A 16 -12.92 13.82 12.11
C GLN A 16 -11.91 14.90 11.75
N TYR A 17 -11.49 14.88 10.48
CA TYR A 17 -10.75 15.98 9.89
C TYR A 17 -11.60 17.24 9.94
N GLU A 18 -11.04 18.32 10.49
CA GLU A 18 -11.68 19.63 10.57
C GLU A 18 -10.97 20.62 9.63
N GLU A 19 -11.62 20.91 8.50
CA GLU A 19 -11.13 21.88 7.52
C GLU A 19 -10.98 23.26 8.18
N GLY A 20 -9.75 23.78 8.22
CA GLY A 20 -9.40 25.06 8.86
C GLY A 20 -8.69 24.93 10.22
N LYS A 21 -8.79 23.78 10.89
CA LYS A 21 -8.03 23.49 12.12
C LYS A 21 -6.83 22.59 11.87
N ASP A 22 -7.02 21.56 11.04
CA ASP A 22 -5.96 20.63 10.67
C ASP A 22 -5.21 21.17 9.45
N THR A 23 -3.89 21.38 9.57
CA THR A 23 -3.11 21.89 8.44
C THR A 23 -2.84 20.77 7.43
N PRO A 24 -2.70 21.08 6.12
CA PRO A 24 -2.30 20.08 5.13
C PRO A 24 -0.99 19.37 5.45
N SER A 25 -0.07 20.05 6.16
CA SER A 25 1.19 19.48 6.62
C SER A 25 0.98 18.43 7.72
N ASP A 26 0.08 18.67 8.67
CA ASP A 26 -0.23 17.73 9.76
C ASP A 26 -0.86 16.44 9.21
N ILE A 27 -1.83 16.59 8.31
CA ILE A 27 -2.47 15.47 7.62
C ILE A 27 -1.43 14.67 6.84
N ARG A 28 -0.57 15.36 6.07
CA ARG A 28 0.49 14.71 5.30
C ARG A 28 1.43 13.91 6.19
N ASN A 29 1.83 14.45 7.34
CA ASN A 29 2.70 13.76 8.28
C ASN A 29 2.03 12.51 8.87
N ILE A 30 0.76 12.63 9.29
CA ILE A 30 -0.02 11.49 9.81
C ILE A 30 -0.17 10.40 8.75
N LEU A 31 -0.52 10.76 7.52
CA LEU A 31 -0.67 9.80 6.43
C LEU A 31 0.67 9.13 6.10
N LEU A 32 1.78 9.87 6.06
CA LEU A 32 3.11 9.28 5.86
C LEU A 32 3.45 8.25 6.93
N ILE A 33 3.14 8.53 8.20
CA ILE A 33 3.33 7.56 9.30
C ILE A 33 2.49 6.31 9.07
N ILE A 34 1.18 6.47 8.82
CA ILE A 34 0.26 5.34 8.61
C ILE A 34 0.73 4.47 7.45
N PHE A 35 1.00 5.07 6.28
CA PHE A 35 1.36 4.30 5.09
C PHE A 35 2.79 3.74 5.16
N THR A 36 3.72 4.37 5.86
CA THR A 36 5.05 3.78 6.12
C THR A 36 4.91 2.54 7.00
N LEU A 37 4.06 2.58 8.03
CA LEU A 37 3.79 1.41 8.88
C LEU A 37 3.13 0.28 8.08
N VAL A 38 2.13 0.58 7.26
CA VAL A 38 1.48 -0.43 6.40
C VAL A 38 2.49 -1.02 5.41
N ALA A 39 3.33 -0.21 4.78
CA ALA A 39 4.40 -0.68 3.89
C ALA A 39 5.38 -1.61 4.63
N ALA A 40 5.81 -1.24 5.84
CA ALA A 40 6.72 -2.05 6.63
C ALA A 40 6.10 -3.41 7.02
N VAL A 41 4.87 -3.42 7.55
CA VAL A 41 4.18 -4.65 7.97
C VAL A 41 3.94 -5.58 6.78
N THR A 42 3.49 -5.03 5.65
CA THR A 42 3.23 -5.83 4.44
C THR A 42 4.52 -6.34 3.80
N PHE A 43 5.60 -5.55 3.83
CA PHE A 43 6.92 -6.01 3.39
C PHE A 43 7.38 -7.20 4.23
N GLN A 44 7.33 -7.08 5.55
CA GLN A 44 7.70 -8.16 6.47
C GLN A 44 6.88 -9.42 6.24
N ALA A 45 5.57 -9.30 6.06
CA ALA A 45 4.69 -10.44 5.78
C ALA A 45 4.95 -11.07 4.40
N GLY A 46 5.48 -10.31 3.42
CA GLY A 46 5.84 -10.82 2.11
C GLY A 46 7.16 -11.60 2.10
N ILE A 47 8.16 -11.15 2.88
CA ILE A 47 9.46 -11.83 2.98
C ILE A 47 9.46 -12.98 4.00
N ASN A 48 8.62 -12.86 5.03
CA ASN A 48 8.41 -13.88 6.05
C ASN A 48 6.94 -14.31 5.99
N PRO A 49 6.56 -15.20 5.04
CA PRO A 49 5.18 -15.62 4.88
C PRO A 49 4.65 -16.26 6.18
N PRO A 50 3.35 -16.15 6.49
CA PRO A 50 2.75 -16.81 7.65
C PRO A 50 3.09 -18.30 7.68
N GLY A 51 3.48 -18.82 8.85
CA GLY A 51 3.94 -20.20 8.97
C GLY A 51 5.35 -20.47 8.42
N GLY A 52 6.04 -19.45 7.91
CA GLY A 52 7.43 -19.54 7.46
C GLY A 52 7.61 -20.25 6.12
N VAL A 53 8.86 -20.65 5.88
CA VAL A 53 9.29 -21.38 4.69
C VAL A 53 9.76 -22.78 5.06
N TRP A 54 9.64 -23.72 4.13
CA TRP A 54 10.26 -25.03 4.27
C TRP A 54 11.77 -24.88 4.41
N GLN A 55 12.39 -25.59 5.36
CA GLN A 55 13.82 -25.53 5.62
C GLN A 55 14.60 -26.54 4.77
N ASP A 56 14.02 -27.72 4.54
CA ASP A 56 14.68 -28.85 3.87
C ASP A 56 13.86 -29.43 2.71
N GLY A 57 14.54 -30.21 1.87
CA GLY A 57 13.95 -30.93 0.73
C GLY A 57 13.72 -30.06 -0.51
N GLU A 58 13.06 -30.61 -1.53
CA GLU A 58 12.84 -29.93 -2.82
C GLU A 58 12.01 -28.64 -2.72
N LYS A 59 11.33 -28.42 -1.59
CA LYS A 59 10.50 -27.24 -1.32
C LYS A 59 11.23 -26.18 -0.50
N ALA A 60 12.50 -26.37 -0.14
CA ALA A 60 13.25 -25.42 0.69
C ALA A 60 13.13 -23.98 0.14
N GLY A 61 12.90 -23.03 1.05
CA GLY A 61 12.66 -21.61 0.73
C GLY A 61 11.25 -21.29 0.23
N ARG A 62 10.38 -22.27 -0.02
CA ARG A 62 8.98 -22.03 -0.39
C ARG A 62 8.10 -21.84 0.84
N ALA A 63 7.11 -20.96 0.74
CA ALA A 63 6.16 -20.69 1.82
C ALA A 63 5.40 -21.95 2.22
N ILE A 64 5.38 -22.29 3.51
CA ILE A 64 4.59 -23.39 4.06
C ILE A 64 3.10 -23.12 3.80
N TYR A 65 2.67 -21.86 3.95
CA TYR A 65 1.30 -21.43 3.71
C TYR A 65 0.81 -21.69 2.29
N ALA A 66 1.71 -21.76 1.29
CA ALA A 66 1.35 -22.08 -0.08
C ALA A 66 0.75 -23.50 -0.25
N SER A 67 0.87 -24.36 0.77
CA SER A 67 0.18 -25.65 0.83
C SER A 67 -1.35 -25.49 0.85
N GLN A 68 -1.87 -24.39 1.42
CA GLN A 68 -3.29 -24.01 1.33
C GLN A 68 -3.49 -22.96 0.25
N LYS A 69 -3.45 -23.39 -1.02
CA LYS A 69 -3.41 -22.50 -2.20
C LYS A 69 -4.42 -21.35 -2.14
N LYS A 70 -5.70 -21.62 -1.89
CA LYS A 70 -6.75 -20.58 -1.89
C LYS A 70 -6.52 -19.49 -0.82
N ALA A 71 -6.25 -19.90 0.42
CA ALA A 71 -6.02 -18.97 1.52
C ALA A 71 -4.73 -18.15 1.31
N TYR A 72 -3.67 -18.81 0.84
CA TYR A 72 -2.43 -18.15 0.49
C TYR A 72 -2.61 -17.10 -0.62
N TYR A 73 -3.46 -17.37 -1.61
CA TYR A 73 -3.77 -16.40 -2.67
C TYR A 73 -4.50 -15.17 -2.17
N VAL A 74 -5.53 -15.37 -1.33
CA VAL A 74 -6.24 -14.27 -0.70
C VAL A 74 -5.24 -13.41 0.07
N PHE A 75 -4.41 -14.02 0.92
CA PHE A 75 -3.36 -13.33 1.65
C PHE A 75 -2.41 -12.53 0.73
N LEU A 76 -1.82 -13.16 -0.28
CA LEU A 76 -0.87 -12.50 -1.17
C LEU A 76 -1.48 -11.31 -1.93
N ILE A 77 -2.72 -11.45 -2.42
CA ILE A 77 -3.42 -10.37 -3.15
C ILE A 77 -3.63 -9.17 -2.22
N PHE A 78 -4.23 -9.38 -1.04
CA PHE A 78 -4.51 -8.28 -0.13
C PHE A 78 -3.24 -7.65 0.44
N ASN A 79 -2.22 -8.45 0.76
CA ASN A 79 -0.93 -7.94 1.23
C ASN A 79 -0.22 -7.10 0.16
N THR A 80 -0.20 -7.58 -1.08
CA THR A 80 0.43 -6.87 -2.20
C THR A 80 -0.34 -5.60 -2.56
N LEU A 81 -1.67 -5.63 -2.48
CA LEU A 81 -2.52 -4.45 -2.72
C LEU A 81 -2.25 -3.38 -1.66
N ALA A 82 -2.18 -3.76 -0.39
CA ALA A 82 -1.88 -2.85 0.71
C ALA A 82 -0.47 -2.25 0.60
N PHE A 83 0.54 -3.07 0.30
CA PHE A 83 1.91 -2.60 0.05
C PHE A 83 1.94 -1.60 -1.11
N SER A 84 1.35 -1.95 -2.25
CA SER A 84 1.36 -1.13 -3.47
C SER A 84 0.64 0.21 -3.26
N ASN A 85 -0.52 0.20 -2.59
CA ASN A 85 -1.23 1.42 -2.26
C ASN A 85 -0.42 2.32 -1.30
N SER A 86 0.29 1.72 -0.36
CA SER A 86 1.14 2.47 0.59
C SER A 86 2.28 3.18 -0.13
N ILE A 87 3.01 2.49 -1.02
CA ILE A 87 4.05 3.10 -1.85
C ILE A 87 3.50 4.25 -2.68
N LEU A 88 2.36 4.05 -3.32
CA LEU A 88 1.70 5.07 -4.11
C LEU A 88 1.32 6.31 -3.31
N VAL A 89 0.86 6.16 -2.07
CA VAL A 89 0.55 7.31 -1.20
C VAL A 89 1.84 7.99 -0.74
N ILE A 90 2.85 7.23 -0.29
CA ILE A 90 4.15 7.77 0.11
C ILE A 90 4.75 8.63 -1.01
N LEU A 91 4.89 8.08 -2.21
CA LEU A 91 5.45 8.79 -3.38
C LEU A 91 4.70 10.07 -3.73
N SER A 92 3.40 10.10 -3.46
CA SER A 92 2.55 11.24 -3.78
C SER A 92 2.63 12.33 -2.72
N LEU A 93 2.69 11.94 -1.45
CA LEU A 93 2.83 12.87 -0.34
C LEU A 93 4.24 13.46 -0.26
N THR A 94 5.26 12.72 -0.70
CA THR A 94 6.65 13.20 -0.76
C THR A 94 7.02 13.88 -2.09
N HIS A 95 6.05 14.07 -2.98
CA HIS A 95 6.29 14.79 -4.23
C HIS A 95 6.73 16.24 -3.93
N LYS A 96 7.86 16.67 -4.51
CA LYS A 96 8.54 17.96 -4.28
C LYS A 96 9.15 18.17 -2.89
N PHE A 97 9.32 17.12 -2.09
CA PHE A 97 10.16 17.22 -0.88
C PHE A 97 11.64 17.42 -1.24
N PRO A 98 12.43 18.09 -0.38
CA PRO A 98 13.88 17.91 -0.41
C PRO A 98 14.18 16.42 -0.23
N PHE A 99 15.06 15.86 -1.06
CA PHE A 99 15.35 14.42 -1.15
C PHE A 99 14.23 13.52 -1.74
N ASN A 100 13.34 14.09 -2.56
CA ASN A 100 12.31 13.30 -3.24
C ASN A 100 12.90 12.17 -4.11
N PHE A 101 14.04 12.40 -4.79
CA PHE A 101 14.68 11.41 -5.65
C PHE A 101 15.15 10.19 -4.86
N GLU A 102 15.78 10.42 -3.71
CA GLU A 102 16.27 9.38 -2.82
C GLU A 102 15.11 8.55 -2.26
N ILE A 103 14.00 9.20 -1.87
CA ILE A 103 12.77 8.51 -1.44
C ILE A 103 12.20 7.64 -2.57
N TRP A 104 12.19 8.15 -3.80
CA TRP A 104 11.72 7.40 -4.97
C TRP A 104 12.60 6.17 -5.24
N VAL A 105 13.92 6.35 -5.25
CA VAL A 105 14.87 5.24 -5.44
C VAL A 105 14.71 4.20 -4.34
N ALA A 106 14.62 4.61 -3.08
CA ALA A 106 14.46 3.72 -1.94
C ALA A 106 13.15 2.91 -2.00
N THR A 107 12.03 3.58 -2.29
CA THR A 107 10.72 2.92 -2.37
C THR A 107 10.58 2.01 -3.59
N ILE A 108 11.15 2.38 -4.75
CA ILE A 108 11.22 1.50 -5.92
C ILE A 108 12.10 0.28 -5.64
N SER A 109 13.28 0.48 -5.03
CA SER A 109 14.16 -0.62 -4.64
C SER A 109 13.45 -1.60 -3.69
N MET A 110 12.75 -1.08 -2.68
CA MET A 110 11.95 -1.89 -1.76
C MET A 110 10.81 -2.64 -2.47
N ALA A 111 10.16 -2.03 -3.47
CA ALA A 111 9.13 -2.73 -4.25
C ALA A 111 9.71 -3.88 -5.10
N VAL A 112 10.91 -3.70 -5.65
CA VAL A 112 11.62 -4.75 -6.39
C VAL A 112 12.01 -5.91 -5.46
N THR A 113 12.56 -5.63 -4.28
CA THR A 113 12.92 -6.69 -3.32
C THR A 113 11.70 -7.42 -2.78
N TYR A 114 10.58 -6.71 -2.55
CA TYR A 114 9.30 -7.34 -2.22
C TYR A 114 8.84 -8.31 -3.31
N GLY A 115 8.80 -7.85 -4.57
CA GLY A 115 8.38 -8.68 -5.70
C GLY A 115 9.29 -9.90 -5.89
N SER A 116 10.60 -9.71 -5.76
CA SER A 116 11.60 -10.79 -5.81
C SER A 116 11.36 -11.82 -4.71
N SER A 117 11.12 -11.37 -3.47
CA SER A 117 10.85 -12.27 -2.36
C SER A 117 9.56 -13.06 -2.54
N VAL A 118 8.46 -12.40 -2.94
CA VAL A 118 7.18 -13.07 -3.22
C VAL A 118 7.36 -14.12 -4.31
N PHE A 119 8.14 -13.84 -5.35
CA PHE A 119 8.48 -14.80 -6.40
C PHE A 119 9.30 -15.98 -5.86
N ALA A 120 10.30 -15.72 -5.01
CA ALA A 120 11.14 -16.75 -4.42
C ALA A 120 10.35 -17.70 -3.50
N VAL A 121 9.45 -17.18 -2.66
CA VAL A 121 8.70 -18.02 -1.71
C VAL A 121 7.48 -18.72 -2.34
N THR A 122 6.99 -18.25 -3.49
CA THR A 122 5.79 -18.83 -4.14
C THR A 122 6.13 -20.01 -5.08
N PRO A 123 5.57 -21.22 -4.87
CA PRO A 123 5.86 -22.38 -5.72
C PRO A 123 5.38 -22.21 -7.18
N GLY A 124 6.23 -22.57 -8.15
CA GLY A 124 5.96 -22.45 -9.60
C GLY A 124 4.71 -23.19 -10.09
N ASN A 125 4.39 -24.35 -9.52
CA ASN A 125 3.20 -25.15 -9.89
C ASN A 125 1.88 -24.57 -9.37
N SER A 126 1.95 -23.55 -8.52
CA SER A 126 0.76 -22.85 -8.05
C SER A 126 0.40 -21.66 -8.94
N VAL A 127 1.37 -21.00 -9.59
CA VAL A 127 1.20 -19.61 -10.07
C VAL A 127 0.56 -19.47 -11.45
N ARG A 128 -0.47 -18.60 -11.49
CA ARG A 128 -0.54 -17.55 -12.52
C ARG A 128 0.04 -16.27 -11.90
N PHE A 129 1.37 -16.17 -11.87
CA PHE A 129 2.14 -15.01 -11.33
C PHE A 129 1.63 -13.66 -11.85
N ARG A 130 1.04 -13.68 -13.05
CA ARG A 130 0.28 -12.60 -13.67
C ARG A 130 -0.72 -11.92 -12.73
N TYR A 131 -1.42 -12.64 -11.85
CA TYR A 131 -2.41 -12.02 -10.96
C TYR A 131 -1.78 -11.15 -9.87
N VAL A 132 -0.66 -11.59 -9.29
CA VAL A 132 0.07 -10.78 -8.30
C VAL A 132 0.63 -9.52 -8.95
N LEU A 133 1.15 -9.63 -10.18
CA LEU A 133 1.61 -8.48 -10.97
C LEU A 133 0.47 -7.50 -11.30
N ILE A 134 -0.71 -8.01 -11.69
CA ILE A 134 -1.90 -7.20 -11.96
C ILE A 134 -2.33 -6.47 -10.67
N THR A 135 -2.38 -7.17 -9.53
CA THR A 135 -2.73 -6.56 -8.25
C THR A 135 -1.72 -5.50 -7.83
N ALA A 136 -0.43 -5.73 -8.03
CA ALA A 136 0.63 -4.76 -7.74
C ALA A 136 0.50 -3.50 -8.60
N ALA A 137 0.23 -3.66 -9.90
CA ALA A 137 0.07 -2.55 -10.84
C ALA A 137 -1.29 -1.83 -10.70
N GLY A 138 -2.31 -2.49 -10.17
CA GLY A 138 -3.70 -2.01 -10.11
C GLY A 138 -3.86 -0.61 -9.53
N PRO A 139 -3.40 -0.33 -8.30
CA PRO A 139 -3.49 1.01 -7.71
C PRO A 139 -2.82 2.11 -8.54
N PHE A 140 -1.67 1.81 -9.15
CA PHE A 140 -0.95 2.75 -10.00
C PHE A 140 -1.73 3.05 -11.29
N VAL A 141 -2.24 2.02 -11.96
CA VAL A 141 -3.05 2.17 -13.18
C VAL A 141 -4.31 2.98 -12.89
N LEU A 142 -5.01 2.68 -11.79
CA LEU A 142 -6.21 3.41 -11.37
C LEU A 142 -5.92 4.88 -11.07
N ARG A 143 -4.80 5.18 -10.40
CA ARG A 143 -4.43 6.56 -10.11
C ARG A 143 -4.02 7.33 -11.36
N ILE A 144 -3.28 6.70 -12.26
CA ILE A 144 -2.90 7.29 -13.55
C ILE A 144 -4.15 7.57 -14.38
N SER A 145 -5.09 6.62 -14.47
CA SER A 145 -6.33 6.81 -15.22
C SER A 145 -7.21 7.91 -14.64
N ALA A 146 -7.38 7.97 -13.32
CA ALA A 146 -8.10 9.05 -12.64
C ALA A 146 -7.44 10.43 -12.88
N SER A 147 -6.11 10.49 -12.85
CA SER A 147 -5.36 11.73 -13.11
C SER A 147 -5.54 12.22 -14.54
N ILE A 148 -5.42 11.31 -15.53
CA ILE A 148 -5.65 11.61 -16.95
C ILE A 148 -7.10 12.04 -17.17
N PHE A 149 -8.06 11.33 -16.59
CA PHE A 149 -9.48 11.68 -16.69
C PHE A 149 -9.77 13.07 -16.11
N GLY A 150 -9.21 13.41 -14.95
CA GLY A 150 -9.32 14.75 -14.36
C GLY A 150 -8.72 15.85 -15.25
N LEU A 151 -7.60 15.58 -15.91
CA LEU A 151 -7.00 16.50 -16.89
C LEU A 151 -7.87 16.67 -18.14
N LEU A 152 -8.46 15.59 -18.65
CA LEU A 152 -9.40 15.63 -19.77
C LEU A 152 -10.63 16.45 -19.39
N LEU A 153 -11.26 16.18 -18.24
CA LEU A 153 -12.41 16.95 -17.77
C LEU A 153 -12.08 18.44 -17.61
N ARG A 154 -10.90 18.81 -17.08
CA ARG A 154 -10.46 20.20 -16.99
C ARG A 154 -10.27 20.86 -18.36
N LYS A 155 -9.79 20.11 -19.36
CA LYS A 155 -9.63 20.60 -20.74
C LYS A 155 -10.97 20.86 -21.43
N TYR A 156 -12.03 20.13 -21.05
CA TYR A 156 -13.38 20.28 -21.58
C TYR A 156 -14.32 21.12 -20.71
N ALA A 157 -13.88 21.57 -19.53
CA ALA A 157 -14.64 22.51 -18.72
C ALA A 157 -14.64 23.89 -19.41
N PRO A 158 -15.81 24.43 -19.81
CA PRO A 158 -15.88 25.73 -20.44
C PRO A 158 -15.35 26.79 -19.47
N HIS A 159 -14.48 27.67 -19.97
CA HIS A 159 -14.10 28.90 -19.29
C HIS A 159 -15.36 29.77 -19.11
N HIS A 160 -16.08 29.58 -18.00
CA HIS A 160 -16.99 30.61 -17.51
C HIS A 160 -16.13 31.73 -16.91
N ASN A 161 -15.65 32.60 -17.79
CA ASN A 161 -15.10 33.90 -17.41
C ASN A 161 -16.25 34.79 -16.91
N ASN A 162 -16.07 35.36 -15.72
CA ASN A 162 -16.59 36.68 -15.39
C ASN A 162 -15.73 37.75 -16.08
#